data_AF-A0A951KWS0-F1
#
_entry.id   AF-A0A951KWS0-F1
#
_cell.length_a   1.000
_cell.length_b   1.000
_cell.length_c   1.000
_cell.angle_alpha   90.00
_cell.angle_beta   90.00
_cell.angle_gamma   90.00
#
_symmetry.space_group_name_H-M   'P 1'
#
loop_
_entity.id
_entity.type
_entity.pdbx_description
1 polymer ?
#
loop_
_entity_poly.entity_id
_entity_poly.type
_entity_poly.pdbx_seq_one_letter_code
_entity_poly.pdbx_strand_id
1 'polypeptide(L)'
;MLRIDTDTPGITLTPLSYEVAIHQRLSETEIPVAPVLAYEGDGAAFTNGRPFYIRAWIDGTVEPPGLRDQGPASDGLRIAVARELVRVLGAVHALDWRGLRFDAFMRVPTSPALAAREYVELQISHLHSLDIEANPVVLECLLALRDAPPPPPSAICLTKGNLGIGDEIWVDA
;
A
#
# COMPACT_ATOMS: atom_id res chain seq x y z
N MET A 1 -11.47 13.49 -6.67
CA MET A 1 -11.73 12.98 -5.29
C MET A 1 -10.79 13.68 -4.32
N LEU A 2 -11.30 14.23 -3.22
CA LEU A 2 -10.52 14.82 -2.13
C LEU A 2 -10.06 13.71 -1.16
N ARG A 3 -8.78 13.71 -0.79
CA ARG A 3 -8.21 12.83 0.24
C ARG A 3 -7.50 13.70 1.29
N ILE A 4 -7.89 13.49 2.54
CA ILE A 4 -7.43 14.18 3.74
C ILE A 4 -7.33 13.15 4.87
N ASP A 5 -6.32 13.24 5.73
CA ASP A 5 -6.23 12.38 6.91
C ASP A 5 -7.30 12.77 7.95
N THR A 6 -7.96 11.77 8.50
CA THR A 6 -9.00 11.97 9.53
C THR A 6 -8.38 12.43 10.85
N ASP A 7 -9.15 13.15 11.65
CA ASP A 7 -8.71 13.57 13.00
C ASP A 7 -8.62 12.38 13.98
N THR A 8 -9.27 11.27 13.66
CA THR A 8 -9.12 10.00 14.38
C THR A 8 -7.77 9.38 14.04
N PRO A 9 -7.00 8.88 15.02
CA PRO A 9 -5.77 8.15 14.75
C PRO A 9 -6.11 6.85 14.00
N GLY A 10 -6.18 6.92 12.68
CA GLY A 10 -5.91 5.77 11.83
C GLY A 10 -4.42 5.44 11.96
N ILE A 11 -4.07 4.16 11.89
CA ILE A 11 -2.67 3.70 11.97
C ILE A 11 -1.99 3.93 10.61
N THR A 12 -2.04 5.16 10.09
CA THR A 12 -1.27 5.56 8.91
C THR A 12 0.01 6.20 9.42
N LEU A 13 1.09 5.42 9.43
CA LEU A 13 2.38 5.82 10.00
C LEU A 13 3.24 6.65 9.04
N THR A 14 2.71 6.95 7.85
CA THR A 14 3.37 7.72 6.81
C THR A 14 2.58 8.99 6.53
N PRO A 15 3.24 10.14 6.32
CA PRO A 15 2.54 11.39 6.01
C PRO A 15 1.84 11.31 4.65
N LEU A 16 0.80 12.12 4.43
CA LEU A 16 0.07 12.16 3.16
C LEU A 16 0.97 12.46 1.93
N SER A 17 2.06 13.20 2.12
CA SER A 17 3.07 13.44 1.07
C SER A 17 3.70 12.14 0.55
N TYR A 18 3.78 11.09 1.38
CA TYR A 18 4.26 9.77 0.99
C TYR A 18 3.32 9.12 -0.04
N GLU A 19 2.01 9.16 0.21
CA GLU A 19 0.97 8.64 -0.71
C GLU A 19 0.98 9.42 -2.04
N VAL A 20 1.08 10.76 -1.98
CA VAL A 20 1.19 11.62 -3.17
C VAL A 20 2.43 11.26 -3.99
N ALA A 21 3.58 11.10 -3.34
CA ALA A 21 4.84 10.75 -3.98
C ALA A 21 4.79 9.37 -4.67
N ILE A 22 4.04 8.41 -4.12
CA ILE A 22 3.75 7.12 -4.76
C ILE A 22 2.95 7.32 -6.03
N HIS A 23 1.80 7.99 -5.93
CA HIS A 23 0.91 8.16 -7.08
C HIS A 23 1.58 8.92 -8.22
N GLN A 24 2.36 9.97 -7.91
CA GLN A 24 3.10 10.73 -8.92
C GLN A 24 4.08 9.85 -9.70
N ARG A 25 4.87 9.02 -9.00
CA ARG A 25 5.82 8.11 -9.65
C ARG A 25 5.14 6.99 -10.42
N LEU A 26 4.09 6.39 -9.87
CA LEU A 26 3.34 5.33 -10.56
C LEU A 26 2.60 5.85 -11.79
N SER A 27 2.22 7.13 -11.81
CA SER A 27 1.61 7.76 -13.00
C SER A 27 2.56 7.86 -14.20
N GLU A 28 3.87 7.64 -14.00
CA GLU A 28 4.87 7.55 -15.07
C GLU A 28 5.05 6.12 -15.60
N THR A 29 4.19 5.18 -15.17
CA THR A 29 4.28 3.76 -15.50
C THR A 29 2.97 3.23 -16.07
N GLU A 30 2.97 1.97 -16.49
CA GLU A 30 1.77 1.25 -16.93
C GLU A 30 0.88 0.75 -15.77
N ILE A 31 1.28 0.99 -14.51
CA ILE A 31 0.46 0.60 -13.36
C ILE A 31 -0.74 1.56 -13.26
N PRO A 32 -1.98 1.04 -13.33
CA PRO A 32 -3.16 1.89 -13.28
C PRO A 32 -3.30 2.49 -11.88
N VAL A 33 -3.11 3.81 -11.79
CA VAL A 33 -3.35 4.59 -10.57
C VAL A 33 -4.17 5.82 -10.92
N ALA A 34 -5.00 6.29 -9.99
CA ALA A 34 -5.68 7.56 -10.15
C ALA A 34 -4.65 8.72 -10.13
N PRO A 35 -4.55 9.54 -11.19
CA PRO A 35 -3.58 10.64 -11.22
C PRO A 35 -3.83 11.68 -10.13
N VAL A 36 -2.76 12.18 -9.51
CA VAL A 36 -2.82 13.33 -8.60
C VAL A 36 -3.00 14.60 -9.43
N LEU A 37 -4.03 15.38 -9.12
CA LEU A 37 -4.35 16.65 -9.77
C LEU A 37 -3.79 17.85 -8.99
N ALA A 38 -3.78 17.76 -7.65
CA ALA A 38 -3.24 18.79 -6.77
C ALA A 38 -2.84 18.19 -5.42
N TYR A 39 -1.83 18.78 -4.76
CA TYR A 39 -1.44 18.48 -3.39
C TYR A 39 -1.21 19.79 -2.64
N GLU A 40 -1.77 19.91 -1.45
CA GLU A 40 -1.56 21.03 -0.53
C GLU A 40 -0.97 20.48 0.78
N GLY A 41 0.28 20.83 1.05
CA GLY A 41 1.05 20.31 2.17
C GLY A 41 0.92 21.13 3.45
N ASP A 42 0.66 22.44 3.34
CA ASP A 42 0.52 23.34 4.48
C ASP A 42 -0.93 23.35 5.03
N GLY A 43 -1.83 22.70 4.30
CA GLY A 43 -3.24 22.60 4.60
C GLY A 43 -4.01 23.87 4.23
N ALA A 44 -5.33 23.83 4.45
CA ALA A 44 -6.22 24.94 4.14
C ALA A 44 -7.23 25.16 5.27
N ALA A 45 -7.83 26.36 5.31
CA ALA A 45 -8.83 26.68 6.32
C ALA A 45 -10.01 25.69 6.32
N PHE A 46 -10.47 25.25 5.14
CA PHE A 46 -11.56 24.28 5.01
C PHE A 46 -11.17 22.86 5.44
N THR A 47 -9.88 22.57 5.58
CA THR A 47 -9.37 21.30 6.10
C THR A 47 -8.91 21.40 7.55
N ASN A 48 -9.18 22.51 8.24
CA ASN A 48 -8.64 22.82 9.58
C ASN A 48 -7.10 22.77 9.62
N GLY A 49 -6.44 23.24 8.55
CA GLY A 49 -4.97 23.27 8.46
C GLY A 49 -4.31 21.92 8.17
N ARG A 50 -5.09 20.89 7.81
CA ARG A 50 -4.55 19.56 7.47
C ARG A 50 -4.11 19.48 6.00
N PRO A 51 -3.01 18.77 5.71
CA PRO A 51 -2.63 18.45 4.33
C PRO A 51 -3.74 17.68 3.62
N PHE A 52 -3.87 17.92 2.32
CA PHE A 52 -4.81 17.17 1.47
C PHE A 52 -4.27 17.05 0.06
N TYR A 53 -4.79 16.08 -0.70
CA TYR A 53 -4.56 16.02 -2.14
C TYR A 53 -5.85 15.71 -2.89
N ILE A 54 -5.87 16.08 -4.16
CA ILE A 54 -6.96 15.80 -5.09
C ILE A 54 -6.41 14.84 -6.14
N ARG A 55 -7.16 13.78 -6.41
CA ARG A 55 -6.90 12.85 -7.52
C ARG A 55 -8.08 12.77 -8.48
N ALA A 56 -7.83 12.26 -9.69
CA ALA A 56 -8.88 11.96 -10.64
C ALA A 56 -9.93 11.02 -10.02
N TRP A 57 -11.19 11.22 -10.40
CA TRP A 57 -12.24 10.24 -10.13
C TRP A 57 -12.16 9.15 -11.19
N ILE A 58 -12.17 7.88 -10.75
CA ILE A 58 -12.25 6.73 -11.63
C ILE A 58 -13.66 6.16 -11.45
N ASP A 59 -14.42 6.11 -12.55
CA ASP A 59 -15.76 5.53 -12.54
C ASP A 59 -15.64 4.00 -12.57
N GLY A 60 -16.18 3.35 -11.55
CA GLY A 60 -16.03 1.92 -11.36
C GLY A 60 -16.51 1.45 -9.98
N THR A 61 -16.37 0.16 -9.71
CA THR A 61 -16.76 -0.46 -8.44
C THR A 61 -15.55 -1.02 -7.70
N VAL A 62 -15.57 -1.00 -6.38
CA VAL A 62 -14.58 -1.71 -5.55
C VAL A 62 -14.96 -3.17 -5.29
N GLU A 63 -16.20 -3.53 -5.64
CA GLU A 63 -16.76 -4.86 -5.50
C GLU A 63 -17.46 -5.26 -6.81
N PRO A 64 -16.79 -6.06 -7.67
CA PRO A 64 -17.38 -6.64 -8.86
C PRO A 64 -18.74 -7.30 -8.59
N PRO A 65 -19.79 -7.00 -9.37
CA PRO A 65 -21.11 -7.62 -9.19
C PRO A 65 -21.04 -9.15 -9.27
N GLY A 66 -21.75 -9.83 -8.36
CA GLY A 66 -21.81 -11.29 -8.33
C GLY A 66 -20.57 -11.99 -7.75
N LEU A 67 -19.55 -11.25 -7.29
CA LEU A 67 -18.35 -11.83 -6.69
C LEU A 67 -18.61 -12.61 -5.40
N ARG A 68 -19.63 -12.20 -4.63
CA ARG A 68 -20.07 -12.86 -3.39
C ARG A 68 -21.13 -13.94 -3.60
N ASP A 69 -21.61 -14.10 -4.83
CA ASP A 69 -22.64 -15.08 -5.14
C ASP A 69 -22.08 -16.51 -5.10
N GLN A 70 -22.99 -17.48 -5.10
CA GLN A 70 -22.65 -18.90 -5.12
C GLN A 70 -22.77 -19.47 -6.53
N GLY A 71 -22.00 -20.52 -6.80
CA GLY A 71 -22.09 -21.32 -8.02
C GLY A 71 -21.03 -21.01 -9.08
N PRO A 72 -21.01 -21.81 -10.17
CA PRO A 72 -19.86 -21.88 -11.07
C PRO A 72 -19.52 -20.57 -11.78
N ALA A 73 -20.51 -19.72 -12.08
CA ALA A 73 -20.28 -18.41 -12.69
C ALA A 73 -19.51 -17.47 -11.75
N SER A 74 -19.89 -17.45 -10.47
CA SER A 74 -19.20 -16.64 -9.46
C SER A 74 -17.82 -17.22 -9.12
N ASP A 75 -17.66 -18.54 -9.15
CA ASP A 75 -16.33 -19.18 -9.04
C ASP A 75 -15.40 -18.73 -10.18
N GLY A 76 -15.92 -18.71 -11.42
CA GLY A 76 -15.20 -18.19 -12.58
C GLY A 76 -14.78 -16.73 -12.42
N LEU A 77 -15.69 -15.88 -11.93
CA LEU A 77 -15.41 -14.46 -11.66
C LEU A 77 -14.32 -14.29 -10.58
N ARG A 78 -14.42 -15.03 -9.46
CA ARG A 78 -13.40 -15.00 -8.39
C ARG A 78 -12.02 -15.38 -8.91
N ILE A 79 -11.94 -16.40 -9.76
CA ILE A 79 -10.69 -16.81 -10.40
C ILE A 79 -10.16 -15.70 -11.32
N ALA A 80 -11.02 -15.07 -12.13
CA ALA A 80 -10.62 -13.99 -13.02
C ALA A 80 -10.09 -12.78 -12.23
N VAL A 81 -10.80 -12.35 -11.19
CA VAL A 81 -10.40 -11.28 -10.28
C VAL A 81 -9.07 -11.60 -9.60
N ALA A 82 -8.92 -12.79 -9.04
CA ALA A 82 -7.67 -13.19 -8.38
C ALA A 82 -6.48 -13.21 -9.36
N ARG A 83 -6.68 -13.68 -10.59
CA ARG A 83 -5.64 -13.66 -11.64
C ARG A 83 -5.24 -12.25 -12.00
N GLU A 84 -6.21 -11.34 -12.13
CA GLU A 84 -5.94 -9.95 -12.47
C GLU A 84 -5.18 -9.24 -11.34
N LEU A 85 -5.58 -9.45 -10.08
CA LEU A 85 -4.85 -8.94 -8.91
C LEU A 85 -3.39 -9.43 -8.89
N VAL A 86 -3.17 -10.73 -9.14
CA VAL A 86 -1.82 -11.31 -9.21
C VAL A 86 -1.02 -10.73 -10.39
N ARG A 87 -1.67 -10.52 -11.54
CA ARG A 87 -1.04 -9.92 -12.73
C ARG A 87 -0.55 -8.50 -12.44
N VAL A 88 -1.41 -7.66 -11.85
CA VAL A 88 -1.07 -6.28 -11.51
C VAL A 88 0.00 -6.24 -10.41
N LEU A 89 -0.11 -7.08 -9.37
CA LEU A 89 0.93 -7.19 -8.34
C LEU A 89 2.28 -7.60 -8.94
N GLY A 90 2.28 -8.55 -9.87
CA GLY A 90 3.49 -8.95 -10.59
C GLY A 90 4.11 -7.79 -11.37
N ALA A 91 3.29 -6.96 -12.01
CA ALA A 91 3.76 -5.75 -12.71
C ALA A 91 4.37 -4.73 -11.73
N VAL A 92 3.74 -4.50 -10.57
CA VAL A 92 4.29 -3.62 -9.52
C VAL A 92 5.63 -4.16 -9.02
N HIS A 93 5.74 -5.46 -8.77
CA HIS A 93 6.98 -6.09 -8.32
C HIS A 93 8.12 -6.04 -9.36
N ALA A 94 7.77 -5.91 -10.64
CA ALA A 94 8.72 -5.83 -11.75
C ALA A 94 9.21 -4.40 -12.06
N LEU A 95 8.63 -3.37 -11.42
CA LEU A 95 9.05 -1.98 -11.65
C LEU A 95 10.50 -1.74 -11.21
N ASP A 96 11.24 -0.96 -12.00
CA ASP A 96 12.52 -0.39 -11.59
C ASP A 96 12.30 0.77 -10.62
N TRP A 97 12.14 0.42 -9.35
CA TRP A 97 11.90 1.39 -8.30
C TRP A 97 13.08 2.36 -8.10
N ARG A 98 14.32 1.98 -8.48
CA ARG A 98 15.49 2.86 -8.43
C ARG A 98 15.41 3.90 -9.53
N GLY A 99 15.13 3.46 -10.76
CA GLY A 99 14.90 4.34 -11.90
C GLY A 99 13.80 5.37 -11.64
N LEU A 100 12.72 4.95 -10.95
CA LEU A 100 11.61 5.79 -10.52
C LEU A 100 11.87 6.57 -9.21
N ARG A 101 13.09 6.51 -8.66
CA ARG A 101 13.52 7.29 -7.49
C ARG A 101 12.64 7.09 -6.25
N PHE A 102 12.20 5.87 -5.99
CA PHE A 102 11.43 5.54 -4.78
C PHE A 102 12.30 5.60 -3.51
N ASP A 103 13.60 5.36 -3.62
CA ASP A 103 14.60 5.53 -2.54
C ASP A 103 14.75 6.97 -2.05
N ALA A 104 14.24 7.96 -2.78
CA ALA A 104 14.28 9.35 -2.35
C ALA A 104 13.40 9.63 -1.13
N PHE A 105 12.42 8.77 -0.83
CA PHE A 105 11.47 8.98 0.26
C PHE A 105 11.00 7.68 0.95
N MET A 106 11.13 6.52 0.29
CA MET A 106 10.86 5.23 0.91
C MET A 106 12.11 4.69 1.62
N ARG A 107 11.90 4.07 2.79
CA ARG A 107 12.94 3.27 3.41
C ARG A 107 13.14 2.00 2.58
N VAL A 108 14.31 1.87 1.97
CA VAL A 108 14.70 0.69 1.20
C VAL A 108 15.61 -0.19 2.05
N PRO A 109 15.41 -1.52 2.08
CA PRO A 109 16.32 -2.39 2.77
C PRO A 109 17.75 -2.35 2.20
N THR A 110 18.76 -2.46 3.06
CA THR A 110 20.17 -2.38 2.64
C THR A 110 20.54 -3.41 1.58
N SER A 111 19.99 -4.62 1.69
CA SER A 111 20.19 -5.71 0.73
C SER A 111 19.05 -6.73 0.82
N PRO A 112 18.87 -7.59 -0.20
CA PRO A 112 17.92 -8.70 -0.11
C PRO A 112 18.19 -9.60 1.11
N ALA A 113 19.45 -9.83 1.48
CA ALA A 113 19.83 -10.63 2.64
C ALA A 113 19.33 -10.05 3.98
N LEU A 114 19.16 -8.73 4.06
CA LEU A 114 18.73 -8.05 5.28
C LEU A 114 17.25 -7.64 5.25
N ALA A 115 16.55 -7.80 4.12
CA ALA A 115 15.21 -7.27 3.91
C ALA A 115 14.20 -7.72 4.97
N ALA A 116 14.14 -9.01 5.28
CA ALA A 116 13.21 -9.53 6.28
C ALA A 116 13.52 -8.98 7.69
N ARG A 117 14.78 -8.99 8.10
CA ARG A 117 15.22 -8.48 9.41
C ARG A 117 14.92 -6.99 9.54
N GLU A 118 15.34 -6.18 8.56
CA GLU A 118 15.12 -4.73 8.61
C GLU A 118 13.62 -4.36 8.61
N TYR A 119 12.79 -5.14 7.92
CA TYR A 119 11.33 -4.96 7.97
C TYR A 119 10.75 -5.30 9.35
N VAL A 120 11.19 -6.39 9.99
CA VAL A 120 10.78 -6.74 11.35
C VAL A 120 11.19 -5.65 12.35
N GLU A 121 12.42 -5.15 12.27
CA GLU A 121 12.88 -4.04 13.13
C GLU A 121 12.06 -2.76 12.90
N LEU A 122 11.66 -2.47 11.66
CA LEU A 122 10.74 -1.37 11.36
C LEU A 122 9.38 -1.58 12.04
N GLN A 123 8.80 -2.79 12.00
CA GLN A 123 7.53 -3.06 12.68
C GLN A 123 7.63 -2.97 14.20
N ILE A 124 8.75 -3.41 14.79
CA ILE A 124 9.01 -3.24 16.24
C ILE A 124 9.08 -1.75 16.58
N SER A 125 9.79 -0.95 15.77
CA SER A 125 9.83 0.50 15.94
C SER A 125 8.45 1.14 15.84
N HIS A 126 7.61 0.68 14.90
CA HIS A 126 6.23 1.16 14.76
C HIS A 126 5.39 0.81 15.99
N LEU A 127 5.48 -0.42 16.49
CA LEU A 127 4.77 -0.87 17.68
C LEU A 127 5.13 0.00 18.90
N HIS A 128 6.40 0.38 19.05
CA HIS A 128 6.83 1.28 20.12
C HIS A 128 6.40 2.74 19.93
N SER A 129 6.20 3.19 18.69
CA SER A 129 5.75 4.56 18.39
C SER A 129 4.24 4.76 18.54
N LEU A 130 3.48 3.68 18.40
CA LEU A 130 2.05 3.64 18.64
C LEU A 130 1.85 3.56 20.15
N ASP A 131 1.37 4.64 20.77
CA ASP A 131 1.02 4.70 22.19
C ASP A 131 -0.23 3.85 22.48
N ILE A 132 -0.13 2.55 22.22
CA ILE A 132 -1.18 1.55 22.36
C ILE A 132 -0.85 0.61 23.51
N GLU A 133 -1.87 -0.05 24.03
CA GLU A 133 -1.69 -1.07 25.07
C GLU A 133 -0.68 -2.13 24.62
N ALA A 134 0.20 -2.52 25.54
CA ALA A 134 1.19 -3.54 25.28
C ALA A 134 0.53 -4.85 24.82
N ASN A 135 0.93 -5.34 23.65
CA ASN A 135 0.49 -6.63 23.14
C ASN A 135 1.65 -7.63 23.16
N PRO A 136 1.83 -8.40 24.25
CA PRO A 136 2.97 -9.30 24.40
C PRO A 136 2.98 -10.43 23.36
N VAL A 137 1.81 -10.85 22.87
CA VAL A 137 1.72 -11.87 21.80
C VAL A 137 2.28 -11.33 20.49
N VAL A 138 1.92 -10.10 20.12
CA VAL A 138 2.46 -9.45 18.90
C VAL A 138 3.98 -9.25 19.03
N LEU A 139 4.45 -8.79 20.19
CA LEU A 139 5.87 -8.62 20.43
C LEU A 139 6.63 -9.95 20.31
N GLU A 140 6.13 -11.02 20.95
CA GLU A 140 6.73 -12.36 20.86
C GLU A 140 6.81 -12.87 19.42
N CYS A 141 5.73 -12.69 18.63
CA CYS A 141 5.74 -13.05 17.21
C CYS A 141 6.81 -12.28 16.41
N LEU A 142 6.97 -10.97 16.65
CA LEU A 142 7.99 -10.17 15.99
C LEU A 142 9.41 -10.60 16.38
N LEU A 143 9.63 -10.91 17.67
CA LEU A 143 10.93 -11.39 18.16
C LEU A 143 11.26 -12.78 17.56
N ALA A 144 10.28 -13.68 17.47
CA ALA A 144 10.44 -14.96 16.80
C ALA A 144 10.82 -14.80 15.32
N LEU A 145 10.16 -13.89 14.60
CA LEU A 145 10.50 -13.58 13.20
C LEU A 145 11.88 -12.93 13.04
N ARG A 146 12.32 -12.12 14.01
CA ARG A 146 13.65 -11.52 14.02
C ARG A 146 14.74 -12.57 14.19
N ASP A 147 14.49 -13.55 15.04
CA ASP A 147 15.45 -14.60 15.40
C ASP A 147 15.50 -15.73 14.36
N ALA A 148 14.39 -15.95 13.62
CA ALA A 148 14.29 -16.91 12.53
C ALA A 148 13.64 -16.29 11.27
N PRO A 149 14.32 -15.36 10.57
CA PRO A 149 13.76 -14.73 9.38
C PRO A 149 13.62 -15.75 8.23
N PRO A 150 12.66 -15.53 7.31
CA PRO A 150 12.58 -16.34 6.10
C PRO A 150 13.85 -16.21 5.25
N PRO A 151 14.09 -17.15 4.32
CA PRO A 151 15.21 -17.06 3.39
C PRO A 151 15.21 -15.71 2.65
N PRO A 152 16.39 -15.16 2.33
CA PRO A 152 16.49 -13.93 1.56
C PRO A 152 15.72 -14.00 0.23
N PRO A 153 14.93 -12.97 -0.12
CA PRO A 153 14.34 -12.89 -1.44
C PRO A 153 15.44 -12.73 -2.51
N SER A 154 15.12 -13.08 -3.76
CA SER A 154 16.02 -12.88 -4.89
C SER A 154 16.20 -11.40 -5.27
N ALA A 155 15.24 -10.54 -4.92
CA ALA A 155 15.27 -9.10 -5.21
C ALA A 155 14.45 -8.28 -4.20
N ILE A 156 14.76 -6.98 -4.12
CA ILE A 156 13.92 -5.98 -3.45
C ILE A 156 12.98 -5.38 -4.49
N CYS A 157 11.68 -5.36 -4.19
CA CYS A 157 10.64 -4.80 -5.05
C CYS A 157 9.69 -3.91 -4.23
N LEU A 158 8.90 -3.08 -4.93
CA LEU A 158 7.82 -2.33 -4.31
C LEU A 158 6.72 -3.29 -3.84
N THR A 159 6.15 -3.02 -2.67
CA THR A 159 4.99 -3.76 -2.17
C THR A 159 3.83 -2.79 -1.98
N LYS A 160 2.62 -3.19 -2.37
CA LYS A 160 1.42 -2.36 -2.16
C LYS A 160 1.05 -2.24 -0.67
N GLY A 161 1.42 -3.22 0.14
CA GLY A 161 1.05 -3.31 1.55
C GLY A 161 -0.31 -4.00 1.73
N ASN A 162 -1.39 -3.36 1.27
CA ASN A 162 -2.73 -3.93 1.23
C ASN A 162 -3.14 -4.31 -0.20
N LEU A 163 -3.14 -5.61 -0.52
CA LEU A 163 -3.75 -6.09 -1.76
C LEU A 163 -4.98 -6.91 -1.43
N GLY A 164 -6.15 -6.40 -1.79
CA GLY A 164 -7.42 -7.04 -1.48
C GLY A 164 -8.55 -6.53 -2.37
N ILE A 165 -9.60 -7.35 -2.48
CA ILE A 165 -10.88 -6.91 -3.02
C ILE A 165 -11.43 -5.83 -2.09
N GLY A 166 -11.84 -4.69 -2.66
CA GLY A 166 -12.19 -3.48 -1.90
C GLY A 166 -11.13 -2.37 -1.96
N ASP A 167 -9.88 -2.72 -2.29
CA ASP A 167 -8.77 -1.75 -2.41
C ASP A 167 -8.46 -1.35 -3.86
N GLU A 168 -9.13 -1.96 -4.85
CA GLU A 168 -8.97 -1.70 -6.29
C GLU A 168 -10.29 -1.23 -6.90
N ILE A 169 -10.21 -0.44 -7.97
CA ILE A 169 -11.38 0.02 -8.75
C ILE A 169 -11.48 -0.77 -10.05
N TRP A 170 -12.63 -1.37 -10.28
CA TRP A 170 -12.95 -2.15 -11.47
C TRP A 170 -13.88 -1.34 -12.38
N VAL A 171 -13.43 -1.04 -13.59
CA VAL A 171 -14.13 -0.14 -14.54
C VAL A 171 -15.13 -0.88 -15.43
N ASP A 172 -14.94 -2.18 -15.67
CA ASP A 172 -15.77 -3.02 -16.55
C ASP A 172 -16.12 -4.39 -15.92
N ALA A 173 -16.35 -4.42 -14.60
CA ALA A 173 -16.61 -5.66 -13.84
C ALA A 173 -18.08 -6.10 -13.86
#